data_AF-A0A965FLE7-F1
#
_entry.id   AF-A0A965FLE7-F1
#
_cell.length_a   1.000
_cell.length_b   1.000
_cell.length_c   1.000
_cell.angle_alpha   90.00
_cell.angle_beta   90.00
_cell.angle_gamma   90.00
#
_symmetry.space_group_name_H-M   'P 1'
#
loop_
_entity.id
_entity.type
_entity.pdbx_description
1 polymer ?
#
loop_
_entity_poly.entity_id
_entity_poly.type
_entity_poly.pdbx_seq_one_letter_code
_entity_poly.pdbx_strand_id
1 'polypeptide(L)'
;RPGSRVGVASPTSSTVGAMSSCGSVQHFKLRLTHEDIAPTVLEVGLATPTRDPGRFVAVVREQLAALKLAAPVVQLALDADDILLLAGENKTLFAEMADRSADWAKLIERLSARLGGEAVQSLSPRAEHRPEHAWQRAAPGARPLQVQPRPRPLWLLREPRPLKQVAEKPYSDNAPLAIVAGPERIESGWWDGGDVKRDYFVAQTAARSTVWVYRERRRPGGWYLHGIFG
;
A
#
# COMPACT_ATOMS: atom_id res chain seq x y z
N ARG A 1 22.07 26.32 68.72
CA ARG A 1 20.76 26.98 68.93
C ARG A 1 20.23 27.45 67.58
N PRO A 2 18.91 27.35 67.33
CA PRO A 2 18.39 26.41 66.34
C PRO A 2 17.33 27.01 65.38
N GLY A 3 16.85 26.17 64.45
CA GLY A 3 15.46 26.17 63.95
C GLY A 3 15.26 26.66 62.52
N SER A 4 14.99 25.74 61.55
CA SER A 4 13.65 25.47 60.95
C SER A 4 13.29 26.46 59.81
N ARG A 5 12.57 26.16 58.73
CA ARG A 5 11.73 25.03 58.29
C ARG A 5 11.42 25.26 56.77
N VAL A 6 11.16 24.14 56.09
CA VAL A 6 10.40 23.90 54.84
C VAL A 6 9.56 25.05 54.24
N GLY A 7 9.54 25.13 52.90
CA GLY A 7 8.51 25.82 52.12
C GLY A 7 8.49 25.43 50.64
N VAL A 8 7.66 24.45 50.28
CA VAL A 8 7.17 24.18 48.91
C VAL A 8 6.18 25.28 48.54
N ALA A 9 6.28 25.87 47.34
CA ALA A 9 5.17 26.62 46.73
C ALA A 9 5.29 26.65 45.20
N SER A 10 4.23 26.15 44.58
CA SER A 10 3.90 26.01 43.17
C SER A 10 3.90 27.32 42.37
N PRO A 11 4.07 27.28 41.04
CA PRO A 11 3.49 28.28 40.16
C PRO A 11 2.03 27.90 39.87
N THR A 12 1.10 28.61 40.51
CA THR A 12 -0.30 28.71 40.10
C THR A 12 -0.42 29.68 38.93
N SER A 13 -0.84 29.18 37.78
CA SER A 13 -1.80 29.89 36.93
C SER A 13 -2.58 28.87 36.12
N SER A 14 -3.73 28.55 36.70
CA SER A 14 -4.84 27.88 36.04
C SER A 14 -5.29 28.70 34.83
N THR A 15 -5.39 28.06 33.67
CA THR A 15 -6.49 28.31 32.75
C THR A 15 -7.14 26.97 32.48
N VAL A 16 -8.13 26.65 33.33
CA VAL A 16 -9.12 25.62 33.05
C VAL A 16 -10.00 26.19 31.95
N GLY A 17 -9.60 25.95 30.70
CA GLY A 17 -10.48 26.06 29.54
C GLY A 17 -11.11 24.70 29.32
N ALA A 18 -12.38 24.55 29.69
CA ALA A 18 -13.19 23.40 29.33
C ALA A 18 -13.24 23.28 27.80
N MET A 19 -12.45 22.37 27.25
CA MET A 19 -12.61 21.88 25.88
C MET A 19 -12.94 20.39 25.93
N SER A 20 -14.21 20.11 26.25
CA SER A 20 -14.89 18.92 25.75
C SER A 20 -14.98 19.05 24.22
N SER A 21 -13.84 18.91 23.54
CA SER A 21 -13.77 18.99 22.08
C SER A 21 -13.56 17.59 21.52
N CYS A 22 -14.47 17.25 20.62
CA CYS A 22 -14.62 16.00 19.91
C CYS A 22 -13.47 15.84 18.88
N GLY A 23 -12.21 15.81 19.32
CA GLY A 23 -11.04 15.77 18.45
C GLY A 23 -10.52 14.37 18.22
N SER A 24 -10.04 14.07 17.01
CA SER A 24 -9.27 12.86 16.70
C SER A 24 -8.02 13.25 15.94
N VAL A 25 -6.92 12.55 16.19
CA VAL A 25 -5.62 12.90 15.60
C VAL A 25 -5.24 11.82 14.61
N GLN A 26 -4.93 12.22 13.38
CA GLN A 26 -4.43 11.32 12.34
C GLN A 26 -2.91 11.42 12.19
N HIS A 27 -2.34 12.60 12.44
CA HIS A 27 -0.90 12.84 12.40
C HIS A 27 -0.46 13.65 13.61
N PHE A 28 0.63 13.23 14.25
CA PHE A 28 1.30 14.00 15.29
C PHE A 28 2.81 13.81 15.21
N LYS A 29 3.55 14.75 15.78
CA LYS A 29 5.01 14.73 15.83
C LYS A 29 5.45 14.49 17.26
N LEU A 30 6.34 13.54 17.44
CA LEU A 30 7.06 13.35 18.69
C LEU A 30 8.46 13.94 18.53
N ARG A 31 8.74 15.03 19.25
CA ARG A 31 10.05 15.67 19.28
C ARG A 31 10.82 15.15 20.49
N LEU A 32 11.98 14.54 20.24
CA LEU A 32 12.92 14.10 21.25
C LEU A 32 14.09 15.09 21.27
N THR A 33 14.15 15.91 22.32
CA THR A 33 15.24 16.88 22.50
C THR A 33 16.44 16.19 23.15
N HIS A 34 17.61 16.43 22.60
CA HIS A 34 18.90 16.00 23.14
C HIS A 34 19.61 17.19 23.78
N GLU A 35 20.61 16.92 24.61
CA GLU A 35 21.34 17.97 25.33
C GLU A 35 22.20 18.83 24.38
N ASP A 36 22.96 18.19 23.48
CA ASP A 36 23.99 18.87 22.67
C ASP A 36 23.75 18.78 21.15
N ILE A 37 22.70 18.08 20.70
CA ILE A 37 22.41 17.87 19.28
C ILE A 37 20.99 18.28 18.91
N ALA A 38 20.77 18.45 17.60
CA ALA A 38 19.47 18.77 17.05
C ALA A 38 18.40 17.74 17.49
N PRO A 39 17.18 18.17 17.83
CA PRO A 39 16.11 17.26 18.24
C PRO A 39 15.80 16.22 17.17
N THR A 40 15.61 14.96 17.58
CA THR A 40 15.07 13.93 16.69
C THR A 40 13.56 14.13 16.59
N VAL A 41 13.05 14.34 15.37
CA VAL A 41 11.61 14.48 15.12
C VAL A 41 11.10 13.19 14.50
N LEU A 42 10.18 12.54 15.19
CA LEU A 42 9.47 11.36 14.72
C LEU A 42 8.06 11.77 14.30
N GLU A 43 7.76 11.68 13.01
CA GLU A 43 6.40 11.87 12.51
C GLU A 43 5.63 10.56 12.65
N VAL A 44 4.50 10.61 13.37
CA VAL A 44 3.65 9.46 13.63
C VAL A 44 2.31 9.69 12.95
N GLY A 45 2.06 8.89 11.90
CA GLY A 45 0.77 8.83 11.22
C GLY A 45 -0.02 7.60 11.66
N LEU A 46 -1.32 7.77 11.88
CA LEU A 46 -2.30 6.71 12.08
C LEU A 46 -3.14 6.58 10.80
N ALA A 47 -3.38 5.36 10.31
CA ALA A 47 -4.16 5.19 9.07
C ALA A 47 -5.65 5.53 9.26
N THR A 48 -6.16 5.47 10.48
CA THR A 48 -7.52 5.86 10.86
C THR A 48 -7.46 6.91 11.97
N PRO A 49 -8.15 8.06 11.84
CA PRO A 49 -8.33 8.98 12.95
C PRO A 49 -8.91 8.22 14.16
N THR A 50 -8.22 8.28 15.29
CA THR A 50 -8.63 7.52 16.48
C THR A 50 -8.61 8.41 17.73
N ARG A 51 -9.37 7.98 18.74
CA ARG A 51 -9.37 8.56 20.09
C ARG A 51 -8.86 7.60 21.15
N ASP A 52 -8.45 6.41 20.75
CA ASP A 52 -8.02 5.37 21.69
C ASP A 52 -6.59 5.63 22.16
N PRO A 53 -6.38 6.06 23.42
CA PRO A 53 -5.04 6.32 23.97
C PRO A 53 -4.14 5.08 23.96
N GLY A 54 -4.71 3.87 24.03
CA GLY A 54 -3.93 2.63 23.94
C GLY A 54 -3.30 2.44 22.56
N ARG A 55 -4.04 2.80 21.50
CA ARG A 55 -3.55 2.73 20.11
C ARG A 55 -2.44 3.72 19.84
N PHE A 56 -2.56 4.94 20.38
CA PHE A 56 -1.49 5.96 20.32
C PHE A 56 -0.19 5.44 20.95
N VAL A 57 -0.28 4.93 22.18
CA VAL A 57 0.89 4.43 22.91
C VAL A 57 1.52 3.22 22.21
N ALA A 58 0.71 2.32 21.63
CA ALA A 58 1.22 1.16 20.91
C ALA A 58 2.07 1.57 19.69
N VAL A 59 1.56 2.48 18.85
CA VAL A 59 2.29 2.93 17.65
C VAL A 59 3.57 3.69 18.03
N VAL A 60 3.51 4.58 19.03
CA VAL A 60 4.68 5.32 19.51
C VAL A 60 5.74 4.36 20.07
N ARG A 61 5.32 3.35 20.84
CA ARG A 61 6.24 2.35 21.38
C ARG A 61 6.97 1.57 20.29
N GLU A 62 6.26 1.13 19.26
CA GLU A 62 6.84 0.40 18.13
C GLU A 62 7.86 1.27 17.38
N GLN A 63 7.52 2.53 17.09
CA GLN A 63 8.43 3.46 16.41
C GLN A 63 9.67 3.78 17.25
N LEU A 64 9.51 4.01 18.57
CA LEU A 64 10.63 4.24 19.47
C LEU A 64 11.53 3.02 19.63
N ALA A 65 10.97 1.80 19.61
CA ALA A 65 11.76 0.57 19.69
C ALA A 65 12.61 0.35 18.43
N ALA A 66 12.16 0.81 17.27
CA ALA A 66 12.91 0.75 16.02
C ALA A 66 13.93 1.90 15.87
N LEU A 67 13.76 3.00 16.62
CA LEU A 67 14.57 4.20 16.51
C LEU A 67 15.92 4.04 17.23
N LYS A 68 17.02 4.15 16.47
CA LYS A 68 18.37 4.29 17.05
C LYS A 68 18.61 5.75 17.42
N LEU A 69 18.65 6.04 18.71
CA LEU A 69 18.92 7.39 19.22
C LEU A 69 20.41 7.72 19.05
N ALA A 70 20.71 8.89 18.49
CA ALA A 70 22.08 9.38 18.31
C ALA A 70 22.70 9.90 19.62
N ALA A 71 21.88 10.32 20.57
CA ALA A 71 22.29 10.80 21.90
C ALA A 71 21.18 10.56 22.94
N PRO A 72 21.47 10.67 24.25
CA PRO A 72 20.46 10.65 25.30
C PRO A 72 19.37 11.70 25.07
N VAL A 73 18.13 11.37 25.43
CA VAL A 73 16.98 12.27 25.29
C VAL A 73 16.69 12.90 26.65
N VAL A 74 16.68 14.23 26.71
CA VAL A 74 16.43 15.00 27.94
C VAL A 74 14.98 15.48 28.04
N GLN A 75 14.28 15.57 26.90
CA GLN A 75 12.88 15.99 26.85
C GLN A 75 12.12 15.30 25.71
N LEU A 76 10.86 14.98 25.97
CA LEU A 76 9.89 14.49 24.99
C LEU A 76 8.76 15.51 24.88
N ALA A 77 8.45 15.94 23.66
CA ALA A 77 7.30 16.80 23.35
C ALA A 77 6.43 16.14 22.27
N LEU A 78 5.11 16.24 22.45
CA LEU A 78 4.12 15.73 21.52
C LEU A 78 3.39 16.93 20.92
N ASP A 79 3.53 17.14 19.61
CA ASP A 79 2.83 18.17 18.86
C ASP A 79 1.78 17.52 17.96
N ALA A 80 0.51 17.86 18.13
CA ALA A 80 -0.58 17.37 17.29
C ALA A 80 -1.23 18.57 16.59
N ASP A 81 -0.83 18.80 15.33
CA ASP A 81 -1.27 19.98 14.56
C ASP A 81 -2.67 19.79 13.95
N ASP A 82 -3.07 18.54 13.64
CA ASP A 82 -4.33 18.22 12.98
C ASP A 82 -5.30 17.46 13.90
N ILE A 83 -6.23 18.21 14.50
CA ILE A 83 -7.38 17.66 15.23
C ILE A 83 -8.57 17.59 14.27
N LEU A 84 -8.82 16.41 13.69
CA LEU A 84 -9.97 16.14 12.83
C LEU A 84 -11.21 15.78 13.66
N LEU A 85 -12.37 16.30 13.29
CA LEU A 85 -13.66 15.89 13.87
C LEU A 85 -14.01 14.47 13.41
N LEU A 86 -14.07 13.54 14.36
CA LEU A 86 -14.47 12.16 14.10
C LEU A 86 -16.00 12.11 13.98
N ALA A 87 -16.51 11.98 12.75
CA ALA A 87 -17.93 11.75 12.51
C ALA A 87 -18.34 10.43 13.17
N GLY A 88 -19.46 10.43 13.90
CA GLY A 88 -19.90 9.30 14.72
C GLY A 88 -19.97 7.99 13.93
N GLU A 89 -19.44 6.92 14.52
CA GLU A 89 -19.51 5.59 13.93
C GLU A 89 -20.96 5.13 13.86
N ASN A 90 -21.44 4.88 12.64
CA ASN A 90 -22.70 4.17 12.43
C ASN A 90 -22.41 2.69 12.70
N LYS A 91 -22.82 2.19 13.87
CA LYS A 91 -22.71 0.76 14.20
C LYS A 91 -23.52 -0.03 13.17
N THR A 92 -22.84 -0.78 12.32
CA THR A 92 -23.47 -1.67 11.35
C THR A 92 -24.18 -2.80 12.07
N LEU A 93 -25.36 -3.21 11.59
CA LEU A 93 -26.15 -4.33 12.10
C LEU A 93 -25.40 -5.68 12.13
N PHE A 94 -24.27 -5.78 11.45
CA PHE A 94 -23.37 -6.94 11.47
C PHE A 94 -22.03 -6.55 12.09
N ALA A 95 -21.92 -6.64 13.41
CA ALA A 95 -20.73 -6.24 14.17
C ALA A 95 -19.46 -7.03 13.76
N GLU A 96 -19.58 -8.31 13.45
CA GLU A 96 -18.43 -9.18 13.15
C GLU A 96 -17.65 -8.81 11.88
N MET A 97 -18.33 -8.30 10.84
CA MET A 97 -17.66 -7.85 9.61
C MET A 97 -16.96 -6.50 9.81
N ALA A 98 -17.56 -5.61 10.59
CA ALA A 98 -16.95 -4.32 10.94
C ALA A 98 -15.71 -4.52 11.81
N ASP A 99 -15.75 -5.45 12.77
CA ASP A 99 -14.64 -5.72 13.69
C ASP A 99 -13.42 -6.30 12.94
N ARG A 100 -13.64 -7.23 12.02
CA ARG A 100 -12.58 -7.75 11.15
C ARG A 100 -11.96 -6.66 10.26
N SER A 101 -12.77 -5.78 9.69
CA SER A 101 -12.28 -4.66 8.86
C SER A 101 -11.42 -3.70 9.70
N ALA A 102 -11.86 -3.40 10.92
CA ALA A 102 -11.10 -2.57 11.86
C ALA A 102 -9.78 -3.23 12.27
N ASP A 103 -9.75 -4.54 12.50
CA ASP A 103 -8.52 -5.27 12.85
C ASP A 103 -7.51 -5.33 11.71
N TRP A 104 -7.98 -5.49 10.46
CA TRP A 104 -7.12 -5.38 9.28
C TRP A 104 -6.51 -3.99 9.14
N ALA A 105 -7.30 -2.93 9.37
CA ALA A 105 -6.79 -1.56 9.38
C ALA A 105 -5.71 -1.36 10.46
N LYS A 106 -5.93 -1.86 11.68
CA LYS A 106 -4.93 -1.83 12.77
C LYS A 106 -3.65 -2.59 12.43
N LEU A 107 -3.74 -3.69 11.69
CA LEU A 107 -2.55 -4.44 11.24
C LEU A 107 -1.76 -3.65 10.21
N ILE A 108 -2.43 -3.13 9.17
CA ILE A 108 -1.82 -2.30 8.14
C ILE A 108 -1.13 -1.09 8.77
N GLU A 109 -1.77 -0.43 9.74
CA GLU A 109 -1.17 0.66 10.50
C GLU A 109 0.13 0.28 11.21
N ARG A 110 0.11 -0.82 11.96
CA ARG A 110 1.31 -1.28 12.66
C ARG A 110 2.44 -1.63 11.70
N LEU A 111 2.11 -2.24 10.55
CA LEU A 111 3.09 -2.55 9.52
C LEU A 111 3.65 -1.29 8.86
N SER A 112 2.80 -0.32 8.50
CA SER A 112 3.23 0.95 7.90
C SER A 112 4.06 1.78 8.88
N ALA A 113 3.70 1.78 10.17
CA ALA A 113 4.50 2.45 11.19
C ALA A 113 5.89 1.80 11.29
N ARG A 114 5.97 0.47 11.45
CA ARG A 114 7.24 -0.22 11.65
C ARG A 114 8.17 -0.23 10.43
N LEU A 115 7.59 -0.28 9.22
CA LEU A 115 8.36 -0.44 7.98
C LEU A 115 8.50 0.87 7.18
N GLY A 116 7.78 1.94 7.57
CA GLY A 116 7.70 3.21 6.85
C GLY A 116 6.48 3.29 5.92
N GLY A 117 6.01 4.52 5.68
CA GLY A 117 4.77 4.77 4.91
C GLY A 117 4.77 4.23 3.47
N GLU A 118 5.95 4.07 2.87
CA GLU A 118 6.11 3.53 1.51
C GLU A 118 6.26 1.99 1.46
N ALA A 119 6.45 1.33 2.60
CA ALA A 119 6.73 -0.11 2.63
C ALA A 119 5.47 -0.98 2.54
N VAL A 120 4.30 -0.42 2.85
CA VAL A 120 3.01 -1.11 2.75
C VAL A 120 2.19 -0.42 1.67
N GLN A 121 1.96 -1.13 0.57
CA GLN A 121 1.24 -0.62 -0.59
C GLN A 121 0.14 -1.60 -0.99
N SER A 122 -0.95 -1.07 -1.54
CA SER A 122 -1.99 -1.86 -2.19
C SER A 122 -1.84 -1.82 -3.70
N LEU A 123 -2.47 -2.78 -4.37
CA LEU A 123 -2.58 -2.81 -5.83
C LEU A 123 -3.96 -2.33 -6.25
N SER A 124 -4.02 -1.46 -7.25
CA SER A 124 -5.27 -0.99 -7.84
C SER A 124 -5.25 -1.15 -9.35
N PRO A 125 -6.37 -1.53 -9.99
CA PRO A 125 -6.49 -1.51 -11.43
C PRO A 125 -6.25 -0.10 -11.99
N ARG A 126 -5.58 -0.02 -13.13
CA ARG A 126 -5.42 1.21 -13.91
C ARG A 126 -6.19 1.05 -15.21
N ALA A 127 -6.86 2.11 -15.66
CA ALA A 127 -7.61 2.14 -16.91
C ALA A 127 -6.68 2.14 -18.14
N GLU A 128 -5.94 1.05 -18.30
CA GLU A 128 -4.97 0.84 -19.36
C GLU A 128 -5.13 -0.59 -19.89
N HIS A 129 -5.09 -0.71 -21.21
CA HIS A 129 -5.32 -1.97 -21.89
C HIS A 129 -4.07 -2.84 -21.91
N ARG A 130 -2.87 -2.22 -21.98
CA ARG A 130 -1.58 -2.91 -21.94
C ARG A 130 -1.43 -3.66 -20.61
N PRO A 131 -1.31 -5.00 -20.61
CA PRO A 131 -1.32 -5.78 -19.37
C PRO A 131 -0.19 -5.40 -18.40
N GLU A 132 0.95 -4.95 -18.92
CA GLU A 132 2.11 -4.47 -18.15
C GLU A 132 1.81 -3.20 -17.35
N HIS A 133 0.82 -2.42 -17.79
CA HIS A 133 0.45 -1.11 -17.24
C HIS A 133 -0.99 -1.06 -16.70
N ALA A 134 -1.71 -2.19 -16.71
CA ALA A 134 -3.11 -2.31 -16.31
C ALA A 134 -3.33 -2.25 -14.78
N TRP A 135 -2.27 -1.96 -14.02
CA TRP A 135 -2.29 -1.87 -12.57
C TRP A 135 -1.35 -0.76 -12.11
N GLN A 136 -1.53 -0.32 -10.86
CA GLN A 136 -0.63 0.62 -10.20
C GLN A 136 -0.60 0.38 -8.69
N ARG A 137 0.45 0.87 -8.05
CA ARG A 137 0.53 0.98 -6.59
C ARG A 137 -0.47 2.04 -6.10
N ALA A 138 -1.07 1.78 -4.96
CA ALA A 138 -1.98 2.68 -4.28
C ALA A 138 -1.71 2.65 -2.77
N ALA A 139 -2.11 3.72 -2.08
CA ALA A 139 -2.09 3.75 -0.63
C ALA A 139 -2.99 2.63 -0.07
N PRO A 140 -2.60 1.99 1.06
CA PRO A 140 -3.45 1.01 1.72
C PRO A 140 -4.83 1.58 2.05
N GLY A 141 -5.89 0.83 1.76
CA GLY A 141 -7.28 1.25 1.98
C GLY A 141 -7.85 2.18 0.91
N ALA A 142 -7.09 2.55 -0.12
CA ALA A 142 -7.63 3.24 -1.28
C ALA A 142 -8.72 2.40 -1.96
N ARG A 143 -9.84 3.03 -2.31
CA ARG A 143 -10.93 2.34 -3.01
C ARG A 143 -10.48 2.01 -4.44
N PRO A 144 -10.46 0.73 -4.84
CA PRO A 144 -9.98 0.36 -6.16
C PRO A 144 -10.95 0.84 -7.24
N LEU A 145 -10.41 1.16 -8.42
CA LEU A 145 -11.24 1.38 -9.60
C LEU A 145 -11.93 0.06 -9.95
N GLN A 146 -13.23 0.11 -10.22
CA GLN A 146 -13.93 -1.05 -10.75
C GLN A 146 -13.65 -1.17 -12.24
N VAL A 147 -12.91 -2.21 -12.60
CA VAL A 147 -12.64 -2.57 -14.00
C VAL A 147 -13.28 -3.92 -14.26
N GLN A 148 -13.88 -4.10 -15.44
CA GLN A 148 -14.46 -5.38 -15.81
C GLN A 148 -13.34 -6.44 -15.89
N PRO A 149 -13.48 -7.57 -15.19
CA PRO A 149 -12.48 -8.63 -15.22
C PRO A 149 -12.41 -9.23 -16.63
N ARG A 150 -11.21 -9.26 -17.19
CA ARG A 150 -10.89 -10.02 -18.42
C ARG A 150 -10.13 -11.29 -18.02
N PRO A 151 -10.26 -12.39 -18.77
CA PRO A 151 -9.54 -13.64 -18.48
C PRO A 151 -8.05 -13.49 -18.83
N ARG A 152 -7.33 -12.76 -17.98
CA ARG A 152 -5.88 -12.51 -18.07
C ARG A 152 -5.19 -13.29 -16.95
N PRO A 153 -3.98 -13.81 -17.19
CA PRO A 153 -3.23 -14.53 -16.16
C PRO A 153 -2.84 -13.60 -15.02
N LEU A 154 -2.75 -14.14 -13.81
CA LEU A 154 -2.20 -13.42 -12.67
C LEU A 154 -0.68 -13.18 -12.87
N TRP A 155 0.04 -14.19 -13.36
CA TRP A 155 1.47 -14.12 -13.61
C TRP A 155 1.81 -13.71 -15.04
N LEU A 156 2.41 -12.54 -15.16
CA LEU A 156 3.05 -12.03 -16.37
C LEU A 156 4.56 -12.15 -16.25
N LEU A 157 5.18 -12.59 -17.34
CA LEU A 157 6.61 -12.54 -17.52
C LEU A 157 7.02 -11.08 -17.68
N ARG A 158 8.08 -10.66 -16.97
CA ARG A 158 8.62 -9.29 -17.07
C ARG A 158 9.02 -8.96 -18.50
N GLU A 159 9.57 -9.93 -19.22
CA GLU A 159 9.91 -9.83 -20.63
C GLU A 159 9.23 -10.99 -21.37
N PRO A 160 8.39 -10.71 -22.39
CA PRO A 160 7.77 -11.76 -23.19
C PRO A 160 8.81 -12.65 -23.86
N ARG A 161 8.67 -13.97 -23.68
CA ARG A 161 9.60 -14.95 -24.25
C ARG A 161 9.23 -15.27 -25.70
N PRO A 162 10.13 -15.09 -26.69
CA PRO A 162 9.84 -15.43 -28.07
C PRO A 162 9.57 -16.94 -28.21
N LEU A 163 8.59 -17.28 -29.04
CA LEU A 163 8.22 -18.64 -29.37
C LEU A 163 8.59 -18.95 -30.81
N LYS A 164 8.98 -20.21 -31.06
CA LYS A 164 9.18 -20.68 -32.42
C LYS A 164 7.84 -20.77 -33.14
N GLN A 165 7.85 -20.48 -34.42
CA GLN A 165 6.69 -20.64 -35.29
C GLN A 165 7.00 -21.72 -36.32
N VAL A 166 6.14 -22.74 -36.40
CA VAL A 166 6.22 -23.79 -37.43
C VAL A 166 4.85 -23.89 -38.07
N ALA A 167 4.78 -23.72 -39.40
CA ALA A 167 3.51 -23.71 -40.17
C ALA A 167 2.44 -22.79 -39.55
N GLU A 168 2.80 -21.53 -39.27
CA GLU A 168 1.95 -20.50 -38.64
C GLU A 168 1.48 -20.77 -37.19
N LYS A 169 1.90 -21.88 -36.57
CA LYS A 169 1.53 -22.23 -35.20
C LYS A 169 2.66 -21.94 -34.21
N PRO A 170 2.37 -21.39 -33.01
CA PRO A 170 3.37 -21.20 -31.97
C PRO A 170 3.73 -22.52 -31.29
N TYR A 171 5.02 -22.69 -30.99
CA TYR A 171 5.57 -23.86 -30.31
C TYR A 171 6.21 -23.45 -28.98
N SER A 172 5.97 -24.24 -27.93
CA SER A 172 6.69 -24.18 -26.66
C SER A 172 7.34 -25.52 -26.39
N ASP A 173 8.59 -25.53 -25.92
CA ASP A 173 9.31 -26.73 -25.51
C ASP A 173 9.29 -27.84 -26.57
N ASN A 174 9.45 -27.44 -27.84
CA ASN A 174 9.41 -28.28 -29.04
C ASN A 174 8.07 -28.98 -29.34
N ALA A 175 6.96 -28.55 -28.73
CA ALA A 175 5.61 -29.01 -29.03
C ALA A 175 4.70 -27.85 -29.48
N PRO A 176 3.72 -28.10 -30.37
CA PRO A 176 2.76 -27.07 -30.76
C PRO A 176 1.86 -26.68 -29.58
N LEU A 177 1.57 -25.39 -29.47
CA LEU A 177 0.56 -24.90 -28.53
C LEU A 177 -0.84 -25.06 -29.14
N ALA A 178 -1.78 -25.56 -28.34
CA ALA A 178 -3.19 -25.64 -28.71
C ALA A 178 -3.89 -24.34 -28.28
N ILE A 179 -4.35 -23.52 -29.24
CA ILE A 179 -5.12 -22.32 -28.93
C ILE A 179 -6.49 -22.72 -28.40
N VAL A 180 -6.85 -22.22 -27.22
CA VAL A 180 -8.12 -22.49 -26.51
C VAL A 180 -9.09 -21.33 -26.64
N ALA A 181 -8.61 -20.09 -26.58
CA ALA A 181 -9.43 -18.89 -26.67
C ALA A 181 -8.67 -17.70 -27.26
N GLY A 182 -9.41 -16.72 -27.78
CA GLY A 182 -8.89 -15.49 -28.38
C GLY A 182 -9.31 -15.28 -29.84
N PRO A 183 -8.87 -14.19 -30.48
CA PRO A 183 -7.93 -13.21 -29.95
C PRO A 183 -8.56 -12.14 -29.03
N GLU A 184 -7.86 -11.78 -27.94
CA GLU A 184 -7.99 -10.44 -27.32
C GLU A 184 -7.03 -9.49 -28.05
N ARG A 185 -7.59 -8.56 -28.83
CA ARG A 185 -6.80 -7.56 -29.56
C ARG A 185 -6.49 -6.36 -28.67
N ILE A 186 -5.22 -6.00 -28.57
CA ILE A 186 -4.74 -4.83 -27.84
C ILE A 186 -3.95 -3.95 -28.81
N GLU A 187 -4.51 -2.77 -29.09
CA GLU A 187 -3.89 -1.68 -29.83
C GLU A 187 -3.92 -0.42 -28.95
N SER A 188 -2.78 -0.07 -28.34
CA SER A 188 -2.70 0.99 -27.32
C SER A 188 -1.28 1.57 -27.27
N GLY A 189 -1.09 2.75 -26.67
CA GLY A 189 0.24 3.37 -26.46
C GLY A 189 0.77 4.18 -27.65
N TRP A 190 -0.03 4.42 -28.68
CA TRP A 190 0.38 5.25 -29.83
C TRP A 190 0.62 6.73 -29.45
N TRP A 191 0.10 7.19 -28.31
CA TRP A 191 0.27 8.55 -27.80
C TRP A 191 1.49 8.74 -26.89
N ASP A 192 2.09 7.67 -26.37
CA ASP A 192 3.20 7.73 -25.40
C ASP A 192 4.49 7.07 -25.88
N GLY A 193 4.56 6.70 -27.16
CA GLY A 193 5.70 6.02 -27.77
C GLY A 193 5.80 4.52 -27.43
N GLY A 194 4.93 4.01 -26.55
CA GLY A 194 4.81 2.59 -26.20
C GLY A 194 3.73 1.88 -27.02
N ASP A 195 3.61 2.22 -28.30
CA ASP A 195 2.59 1.67 -29.20
C ASP A 195 2.73 0.14 -29.28
N VAL A 196 1.66 -0.61 -29.04
CA VAL A 196 1.61 -2.07 -29.19
C VAL A 196 0.46 -2.48 -30.10
N LYS A 197 0.64 -3.53 -30.91
CA LYS A 197 -0.42 -4.12 -31.75
C LYS A 197 -0.39 -5.63 -31.64
N ARG A 198 -1.00 -6.16 -30.59
CA ARG A 198 -0.88 -7.56 -30.19
C ARG A 198 -2.23 -8.26 -30.18
N ASP A 199 -2.26 -9.47 -30.72
CA ASP A 199 -3.39 -10.38 -30.60
C ASP A 199 -3.05 -11.44 -29.57
N TYR A 200 -3.69 -11.40 -28.40
CA TYR A 200 -3.48 -12.34 -27.30
C TYR A 200 -4.41 -13.55 -27.40
N PHE A 201 -3.88 -14.72 -27.06
CA PHE A 201 -4.58 -15.99 -27.07
C PHE A 201 -4.30 -16.74 -25.77
N VAL A 202 -5.30 -17.45 -25.29
CA VAL A 202 -5.12 -18.49 -24.27
C VAL A 202 -4.77 -19.77 -25.02
N ALA A 203 -3.68 -20.41 -24.63
CA ALA A 203 -3.22 -21.65 -25.24
C ALA A 203 -2.87 -22.69 -24.18
N GLN A 204 -2.89 -23.97 -24.56
CA GLN A 204 -2.43 -25.07 -23.72
C GLN A 204 -1.12 -25.64 -24.26
N THR A 205 -0.20 -25.92 -23.34
CA THR A 205 1.02 -26.68 -23.63
C THR A 205 0.74 -28.18 -23.72
N ALA A 206 1.69 -28.96 -24.24
CA ALA A 206 1.59 -30.43 -24.23
C ALA A 206 1.45 -31.01 -22.79
N ALA A 207 1.98 -30.30 -21.79
CA ALA A 207 1.85 -30.64 -20.37
C ALA A 207 0.51 -30.17 -19.75
N ARG A 208 -0.45 -29.71 -20.57
CA ARG A 208 -1.75 -29.14 -20.16
C ARG A 208 -1.68 -27.88 -19.29
N SER A 209 -0.53 -27.22 -19.24
CA SER A 209 -0.42 -25.90 -18.62
C SER A 209 -1.13 -24.87 -19.49
N THR A 210 -1.93 -23.99 -18.88
CA THR A 210 -2.61 -22.91 -19.61
C THR A 210 -1.73 -21.66 -19.60
N VAL A 211 -1.42 -21.17 -20.79
CA VAL A 211 -0.51 -20.05 -21.02
C VAL A 211 -1.17 -18.95 -21.82
N TRP A 212 -0.68 -17.73 -21.65
CA TRP A 212 -1.12 -16.56 -22.38
C TRP A 212 -0.02 -16.13 -23.35
N VAL A 213 -0.33 -16.25 -24.63
CA VAL A 213 0.60 -15.98 -25.73
C VAL A 213 0.04 -14.86 -26.60
N TYR A 214 0.89 -14.13 -27.29
CA TYR A 214 0.41 -13.17 -28.29
C TYR A 214 1.16 -13.27 -29.60
N ARG A 215 0.49 -12.83 -30.67
CA ARG A 215 1.09 -12.56 -31.97
C ARG A 215 1.30 -11.05 -32.12
N GLU A 216 2.53 -10.62 -32.33
CA GLU A 216 2.84 -9.24 -32.69
C GLU A 216 2.43 -9.00 -34.15
N ARG A 217 1.62 -7.96 -34.39
CA ARG A 217 1.11 -7.64 -35.73
C ARG A 217 2.04 -6.71 -36.51
N ARG A 218 2.92 -5.96 -35.82
CA ARG A 218 3.95 -5.16 -36.50
C ARG A 218 5.01 -6.07 -37.10
N ARG A 219 5.48 -5.74 -38.31
CA ARG A 219 6.57 -6.49 -38.96
C ARG A 219 7.88 -6.33 -38.17
N PRO A 220 8.70 -7.39 -38.03
CA PRO A 220 8.59 -8.70 -38.70
C PRO A 220 7.50 -9.64 -38.15
N GLY A 221 6.87 -9.28 -37.03
CA GLY A 221 5.87 -10.09 -36.32
C GLY A 221 6.53 -11.18 -35.49
N GLY A 222 5.71 -11.97 -34.81
CA GLY A 222 6.21 -13.12 -34.05
C GLY A 222 5.26 -13.54 -32.95
N TRP A 223 5.49 -14.74 -32.42
CA TRP A 223 4.75 -15.27 -31.28
C TRP A 223 5.58 -15.13 -30.01
N TYR A 224 4.91 -14.79 -28.92
CA TYR A 224 5.55 -14.61 -27.62
C TYR A 224 4.69 -15.21 -26.52
N LEU A 225 5.33 -15.86 -25.57
CA LEU A 225 4.75 -16.22 -24.28
C LEU A 225 4.84 -15.02 -23.35
N HIS A 226 3.72 -14.61 -22.76
CA HIS A 226 3.68 -13.44 -21.89
C HIS A 226 3.16 -13.76 -20.50
N GLY A 227 2.30 -14.76 -20.32
CA GLY A 227 1.82 -15.10 -18.99
C GLY A 227 1.44 -16.56 -18.82
N ILE A 228 1.22 -16.93 -17.56
CA ILE A 228 0.90 -18.30 -17.15
C ILE A 228 -0.32 -18.22 -16.23
N PHE A 229 -1.33 -19.05 -16.53
CA PHE A 229 -2.47 -19.24 -15.65
C PHE A 229 -2.11 -20.28 -14.58
N GLY A 230 -2.45 -19.99 -13.33
CA GLY A 230 -2.23 -20.87 -12.17
C GLY A 230 -3.47 -21.66 -11.79
#